data_AF-A0A7C1DBR6-F1
#
_entry.id   AF-A0A7C1DBR6-F1
#
_cell.length_a   1.000
_cell.length_b   1.000
_cell.length_c   1.000
_cell.angle_alpha   90.00
_cell.angle_beta   90.00
_cell.angle_gamma   90.00
#
_symmetry.space_group_name_H-M   'P 1'
#
loop_
_entity.id
_entity.type
_entity.pdbx_description
1 polymer ?
#
loop_
_entity_poly.entity_id
_entity_poly.type
_entity_poly.pdbx_seq_one_letter_code
_entity_poly.pdbx_strand_id
1 'polypeptide(L)'
;MKRIVVLTVMFVVFAVSLYASAWKSYSDYQAYLGAKKEAQAGEEEGNTLNAVAAFKKAGELAKKSATSEIYAWQLNNAAYALITHFQKLTDYRAKIDKLAGMQASPEKMAFQREIAEFFNLQMALLAEAKTILESLEGTENAEAPMEKVKSNLEFVTWVKEFVADNTGEGTETKKPADKE
;
A
#
# COMPACT_ATOMS: atom_id res chain seq x y z
N MET A 1 -14.61 -59.33 -4.11
CA MET A 1 -13.40 -58.80 -4.77
C MET A 1 -13.60 -57.43 -5.42
N LYS A 2 -14.45 -57.26 -6.46
CA LYS A 2 -14.61 -55.97 -7.17
C LYS A 2 -14.92 -54.76 -6.26
N ARG A 3 -15.78 -54.91 -5.26
CA ARG A 3 -16.13 -53.84 -4.29
C ARG A 3 -14.97 -53.45 -3.35
N ILE A 4 -14.12 -54.41 -2.97
CA ILE A 4 -12.95 -54.15 -2.11
C ILE A 4 -11.89 -53.38 -2.90
N VAL A 5 -11.63 -53.77 -4.15
CA VAL A 5 -10.68 -53.06 -5.03
C VAL A 5 -11.10 -51.61 -5.25
N VAL A 6 -12.39 -51.34 -5.49
CA VAL A 6 -12.91 -49.97 -5.65
C VAL A 6 -12.74 -49.15 -4.36
N LEU A 7 -13.04 -49.72 -3.19
CA LEU A 7 -12.84 -49.06 -1.90
C LEU A 7 -11.36 -48.75 -1.63
N THR A 8 -10.46 -49.68 -1.95
CA THR A 8 -9.01 -49.46 -1.80
C THR A 8 -8.51 -48.36 -2.74
N VAL A 9 -8.98 -48.33 -4.00
CA VAL A 9 -8.62 -47.27 -4.95
C VAL A 9 -9.15 -45.91 -4.48
N MET A 10 -10.39 -45.85 -3.99
CA MET A 10 -10.95 -44.60 -3.43
C MET A 10 -10.17 -44.11 -2.21
N PHE A 11 -9.76 -45.02 -1.32
CA PHE A 11 -8.95 -44.66 -0.15
C PHE A 11 -7.56 -44.16 -0.53
N VAL A 12 -6.91 -44.78 -1.53
CA VAL A 12 -5.61 -44.31 -2.04
C VAL A 12 -5.74 -42.95 -2.73
N VAL A 13 -6.76 -42.73 -3.55
CA VAL A 13 -7.01 -41.43 -4.21
C VAL A 13 -7.28 -40.34 -3.15
N PHE A 14 -8.07 -40.65 -2.12
CA PHE A 14 -8.34 -39.73 -1.02
C PHE A 14 -7.08 -39.43 -0.18
N ALA A 15 -6.27 -40.44 0.13
CA ALA A 15 -5.01 -40.22 0.84
C ALA A 15 -4.06 -39.34 0.01
N VAL A 16 -3.86 -39.64 -1.28
CA VAL A 16 -2.98 -38.87 -2.17
C VAL A 16 -3.47 -37.43 -2.33
N SER A 17 -4.78 -37.18 -2.40
CA SER A 17 -5.31 -35.82 -2.51
C SER A 17 -5.12 -34.98 -1.24
N LEU A 18 -5.26 -35.59 -0.06
CA LEU A 18 -4.97 -34.92 1.22
C LEU A 18 -3.49 -34.55 1.35
N TYR A 19 -2.58 -35.47 1.02
CA TYR A 19 -1.14 -35.19 1.06
C TYR A 19 -0.72 -34.13 0.01
N ALA A 20 -1.27 -34.17 -1.19
CA ALA A 20 -0.98 -33.17 -2.23
C ALA A 20 -1.42 -31.75 -1.82
N SER A 21 -2.58 -31.62 -1.17
CA SER A 21 -3.08 -30.34 -0.67
C SER A 21 -2.21 -29.76 0.45
N ALA A 22 -1.79 -30.60 1.41
CA ALA A 22 -0.91 -30.19 2.50
C ALA A 22 0.49 -29.74 2.01
N TRP A 23 1.08 -30.48 1.07
CA TRP A 23 2.37 -30.12 0.47
C TRP A 23 2.32 -28.79 -0.30
N LYS A 24 1.23 -28.55 -1.04
CA LYS A 24 1.03 -27.29 -1.75
C LYS A 24 0.90 -26.12 -0.78
N SER A 25 0.11 -26.27 0.28
CA SER A 25 -0.04 -25.26 1.34
C SER A 25 1.29 -24.92 2.01
N TYR A 26 2.13 -25.91 2.31
CA TYR A 26 3.47 -25.68 2.87
C TYR A 26 4.41 -24.98 1.90
N SER A 27 4.45 -25.41 0.63
CA SER A 27 5.27 -24.77 -0.41
C SER A 27 4.88 -23.31 -0.64
N ASP A 28 3.58 -23.01 -0.68
CA ASP A 28 3.08 -21.66 -0.88
C ASP A 28 3.41 -20.75 0.34
N TYR A 29 3.34 -21.30 1.55
CA TYR A 29 3.76 -20.59 2.76
C TYR A 29 5.26 -20.26 2.78
N GLN A 30 6.12 -21.21 2.38
CA GLN A 30 7.56 -20.95 2.26
C GLN A 30 7.87 -19.90 1.20
N ALA A 31 7.16 -19.93 0.07
CA ALA A 31 7.29 -18.90 -0.96
C ALA A 31 6.88 -17.51 -0.44
N TYR A 32 5.80 -17.43 0.35
CA TYR A 32 5.38 -16.20 1.03
C TYR A 32 6.48 -15.67 1.96
N LEU A 33 7.04 -16.51 2.83
CA LEU A 33 8.12 -16.12 3.75
C LEU A 33 9.36 -15.62 2.99
N GLY A 34 9.72 -16.29 1.88
CA GLY A 34 10.79 -15.85 1.00
C GLY A 34 10.56 -14.46 0.44
N ALA A 35 9.37 -14.20 -0.13
CA ALA A 35 9.01 -12.91 -0.69
C ALA A 35 8.95 -11.80 0.39
N LYS A 36 8.46 -12.11 1.59
CA LYS A 36 8.46 -11.17 2.72
C LYS A 36 9.89 -10.79 3.14
N LYS A 37 10.80 -11.77 3.22
CA LYS A 37 12.20 -11.52 3.56
C LYS A 37 12.89 -10.66 2.49
N GLU A 38 12.62 -10.93 1.22
CA GLU A 38 13.11 -10.13 0.09
C GLU A 38 12.61 -8.67 0.18
N ALA A 39 11.35 -8.47 0.57
CA ALA A 39 10.80 -7.14 0.79
C ALA A 39 11.52 -6.38 1.92
N GLN A 40 11.73 -7.04 3.05
CA GLN A 40 12.45 -6.46 4.20
C GLN A 40 13.90 -6.10 3.85
N ALA A 41 14.61 -6.96 3.10
CA ALA A 41 15.95 -6.65 2.61
C ALA A 41 15.93 -5.43 1.68
N GLY A 42 14.93 -5.33 0.79
CA GLY A 42 14.74 -4.15 -0.05
C GLY A 42 14.52 -2.86 0.76
N GLU A 43 13.77 -2.90 1.85
CA GLU A 43 13.59 -1.75 2.74
C GLU A 43 14.89 -1.35 3.45
N GLU A 44 15.63 -2.32 3.98
CA GLU A 44 16.91 -2.12 4.66
C GLU A 44 17.98 -1.51 3.73
N GLU A 45 18.01 -1.96 2.47
CA GLU A 45 18.90 -1.45 1.43
C GLU A 45 18.45 -0.10 0.85
N GLY A 46 17.26 0.39 1.22
CA GLY A 46 16.66 1.59 0.64
C GLY A 46 16.21 1.43 -0.81
N ASN A 47 16.09 0.20 -1.30
CA ASN A 47 15.59 -0.13 -2.63
C ASN A 47 14.06 -0.25 -2.63
N THR A 48 13.39 0.91 -2.64
CA THR A 48 11.93 1.00 -2.59
C THR A 48 11.25 0.18 -3.69
N LEU A 49 11.77 0.18 -4.92
CA LEU A 49 11.16 -0.57 -6.03
C LEU A 49 11.18 -2.08 -5.75
N ASN A 50 12.30 -2.60 -5.27
CA ASN A 50 12.40 -4.02 -4.91
C ASN A 50 11.49 -4.36 -3.73
N ALA A 51 11.47 -3.52 -2.69
CA ALA A 51 10.61 -3.70 -1.53
C ALA A 51 9.13 -3.77 -1.92
N VAL A 52 8.65 -2.81 -2.73
CA VAL A 52 7.26 -2.75 -3.21
C VAL A 52 6.90 -3.98 -4.04
N ALA A 53 7.77 -4.37 -4.98
CA ALA A 53 7.54 -5.55 -5.81
C ALA A 53 7.46 -6.83 -4.98
N ALA A 54 8.36 -7.00 -4.02
CA ALA A 54 8.42 -8.16 -3.14
C ALA A 54 7.23 -8.20 -2.16
N PHE A 55 6.79 -7.06 -1.61
CA PHE A 55 5.57 -7.00 -0.80
C PHE A 55 4.32 -7.35 -1.60
N LYS A 56 4.16 -6.82 -2.82
CA LYS A 56 3.04 -7.20 -3.70
C LYS A 56 3.03 -8.70 -3.97
N LYS A 57 4.20 -9.28 -4.26
CA LYS A 57 4.37 -10.74 -4.45
C LYS A 57 4.02 -11.53 -3.18
N ALA A 58 4.47 -11.07 -2.02
CA ALA A 58 4.13 -11.68 -0.74
C ALA A 58 2.61 -11.62 -0.48
N GLY A 59 1.95 -10.50 -0.82
CA GLY A 59 0.50 -10.36 -0.78
C GLY A 59 -0.19 -11.40 -1.67
N GLU A 60 0.18 -11.48 -2.94
CA GLU A 60 -0.43 -12.45 -3.89
C GLU A 60 -0.25 -13.91 -3.46
N LEU A 61 0.86 -14.25 -2.80
CA LEU A 61 1.08 -15.57 -2.22
C LEU A 61 0.23 -15.78 -0.97
N ALA A 62 0.13 -14.78 -0.10
CA ALA A 62 -0.72 -14.80 1.09
C ALA A 62 -2.20 -14.94 0.72
N LYS A 63 -2.66 -14.30 -0.35
CA LYS A 63 -4.03 -14.44 -0.86
C LYS A 63 -4.41 -15.89 -1.21
N LYS A 64 -3.42 -16.72 -1.57
CA LYS A 64 -3.61 -18.13 -1.96
C LYS A 64 -3.44 -19.11 -0.79
N SER A 65 -2.64 -18.75 0.20
CA SER A 65 -2.10 -19.69 1.20
C SER A 65 -2.26 -19.24 2.65
N ALA A 66 -2.71 -18.00 2.86
CA ALA A 66 -2.82 -17.35 4.16
C ALA A 66 -4.17 -16.60 4.29
N THR A 67 -4.30 -15.79 5.34
CA THR A 67 -5.53 -15.03 5.61
C THR A 67 -5.60 -13.74 4.76
N SER A 68 -6.82 -13.26 4.52
CA SER A 68 -7.09 -11.94 3.92
C SER A 68 -6.37 -10.81 4.65
N GLU A 69 -6.22 -10.94 5.97
CA GLU A 69 -5.49 -10.00 6.80
C GLU A 69 -4.00 -9.92 6.44
N ILE A 70 -3.35 -11.06 6.22
CA ILE A 70 -1.92 -11.09 5.85
C ILE A 70 -1.72 -10.46 4.46
N TYR A 71 -2.62 -10.74 3.52
CA TYR A 71 -2.65 -10.08 2.21
C TYR A 71 -2.74 -8.55 2.36
N ALA A 72 -3.70 -8.07 3.15
CA ALA A 72 -3.90 -6.65 3.40
C ALA A 72 -2.67 -5.99 4.05
N TRP A 73 -2.03 -6.67 5.02
CA TRP A 73 -0.79 -6.20 5.62
C TRP A 73 0.35 -6.04 4.60
N GLN A 74 0.53 -7.00 3.68
CA GLN A 74 1.60 -6.89 2.69
C GLN A 74 1.36 -5.74 1.72
N LEU A 75 0.13 -5.55 1.24
CA LEU A 75 -0.17 -4.42 0.36
C LEU A 75 -0.10 -3.07 1.09
N ASN A 76 -0.53 -3.00 2.35
CA ASN A 76 -0.33 -1.81 3.17
C ASN A 76 1.16 -1.48 3.33
N ASN A 77 2.02 -2.49 3.56
CA ASN A 77 3.47 -2.28 3.64
C ASN A 77 4.06 -1.80 2.31
N ALA A 78 3.61 -2.35 1.18
CA ALA A 78 4.02 -1.85 -0.15
C ALA A 78 3.69 -0.37 -0.33
N ALA A 79 2.46 0.05 0.01
CA ALA A 79 2.06 1.45 -0.04
C ALA A 79 2.85 2.32 0.94
N TYR A 80 3.10 1.82 2.16
CA TYR A 80 3.87 2.54 3.18
C TYR A 80 5.33 2.75 2.78
N ALA A 81 5.95 1.80 2.09
CA ALA A 81 7.30 1.95 1.54
C ALA A 81 7.37 3.11 0.52
N LEU A 82 6.36 3.25 -0.36
CA LEU A 82 6.24 4.38 -1.29
C LEU A 82 6.04 5.71 -0.56
N ILE A 83 5.17 5.75 0.45
CA ILE A 83 4.93 6.94 1.28
C ILE A 83 6.22 7.36 2.00
N THR A 84 6.94 6.41 2.59
CA THR A 84 8.21 6.68 3.28
C THR A 84 9.26 7.20 2.31
N HIS A 85 9.33 6.65 1.09
CA HIS A 85 10.24 7.13 0.07
C HIS A 85 9.91 8.55 -0.38
N PHE A 86 8.61 8.85 -0.59
CA PHE A 86 8.14 10.21 -0.84
C PHE A 86 8.57 11.16 0.28
N GLN A 87 8.33 10.81 1.54
CA GLN A 87 8.70 11.65 2.69
C GLN A 87 10.20 11.93 2.76
N LYS A 88 11.04 10.94 2.43
CA LYS A 88 12.50 11.10 2.37
C LYS A 88 12.93 12.02 1.24
N LEU A 89 12.46 11.79 0.01
CA LEU A 89 12.83 12.60 -1.15
C LEU A 89 12.36 14.05 -1.04
N THR A 90 11.24 14.27 -0.36
CA THR A 90 10.65 15.61 -0.23
C THR A 90 11.10 16.37 1.02
N ASP A 91 11.87 15.74 1.91
CA ASP A 91 12.14 16.24 3.25
C ASP A 91 10.86 16.71 3.96
N TYR A 92 9.82 15.87 3.83
CA TYR A 92 8.44 16.20 4.20
C TYR A 92 8.35 16.77 5.61
N ARG A 93 8.98 16.09 6.57
CA ARG A 93 8.87 16.46 7.98
C ARG A 93 9.46 17.83 8.26
N ALA A 94 10.67 18.10 7.79
CA ALA A 94 11.32 19.39 8.03
C ALA A 94 10.54 20.55 7.37
N LYS A 95 10.02 20.34 6.16
CA LYS A 95 9.24 21.35 5.43
C LYS A 95 7.91 21.66 6.12
N ILE A 96 7.16 20.64 6.54
CA ILE A 96 5.88 20.82 7.24
C ILE A 96 6.08 21.42 8.64
N ASP A 97 7.11 20.98 9.38
CA ASP A 97 7.42 21.57 10.69
C ASP A 97 7.80 23.05 10.57
N LYS A 98 8.63 23.41 9.56
CA LYS A 98 8.95 24.81 9.28
C LYS A 98 7.70 25.61 8.92
N LEU A 99 6.84 25.09 8.05
CA LEU A 99 5.60 25.74 7.64
C LEU A 99 4.64 25.97 8.83
N ALA A 100 4.54 25.00 9.73
CA ALA A 100 3.71 25.09 10.93
C ALA A 100 4.18 26.19 11.89
N GLY A 101 5.50 26.43 11.97
CA GLY A 101 6.09 27.50 12.78
C GLY A 101 5.95 28.91 12.19
N MET A 102 5.56 29.04 10.91
CA MET A 102 5.40 30.34 10.26
C MET A 102 4.06 31.00 10.62
N GLN A 103 4.10 32.30 10.89
CA GLN A 103 2.90 33.13 11.02
C GLN A 103 2.27 33.39 9.65
N ALA A 104 0.97 33.72 9.64
CA ALA A 104 0.29 34.08 8.41
C ALA A 104 0.94 35.32 7.77
N SER A 105 1.55 35.14 6.60
CA SER A 105 2.25 36.20 5.88
C SER A 105 2.42 35.84 4.39
N PRO A 106 2.75 36.81 3.53
CA PRO A 106 3.11 36.53 2.13
C PRO A 106 4.25 35.51 1.99
N GLU A 107 5.23 35.54 2.90
CA GLU A 107 6.34 34.59 2.93
C GLU A 107 5.86 33.16 3.22
N LYS A 108 4.88 33.00 4.13
CA LYS A 108 4.25 31.68 4.38
C LYS A 108 3.55 31.16 3.15
N MET A 109 2.79 32.01 2.45
CA MET A 109 2.12 31.61 1.21
C MET A 109 3.12 31.22 0.13
N ALA A 110 4.20 31.99 -0.05
CA ALA A 110 5.25 31.65 -1.00
C ALA A 110 5.92 30.30 -0.65
N PHE A 111 6.19 30.06 0.63
CA PHE A 111 6.76 28.80 1.10
C PHE A 111 5.80 27.61 0.91
N GLN A 112 4.48 27.80 1.09
CA GLN A 112 3.48 26.77 0.78
C GLN A 112 3.51 26.37 -0.70
N ARG A 113 3.61 27.34 -1.61
CA ARG A 113 3.74 27.07 -3.05
C ARG A 113 5.00 26.31 -3.38
N GLU A 114 6.14 26.72 -2.81
CA GLU A 114 7.42 26.03 -2.99
C GLU A 114 7.33 24.56 -2.56
N ILE A 115 6.73 24.29 -1.38
CA ILE A 115 6.51 22.93 -0.90
C ILE A 115 5.61 22.15 -1.85
N ALA A 116 4.50 22.76 -2.29
CA ALA A 116 3.54 22.12 -3.16
C ALA A 116 4.13 21.75 -4.53
N GLU A 117 4.89 22.65 -5.15
CA GLU A 117 5.63 22.38 -6.38
C GLU A 117 6.61 21.22 -6.18
N PHE A 118 7.33 21.20 -5.06
CA PHE A 118 8.30 20.15 -4.77
C PHE A 118 7.63 18.79 -4.50
N PHE A 119 6.52 18.76 -3.78
CA PHE A 119 5.71 17.56 -3.59
C PHE A 119 5.15 17.05 -4.92
N ASN A 120 4.72 17.96 -5.81
CA ASN A 120 4.16 17.61 -7.11
C ASN A 120 5.12 16.75 -7.95
N LEU A 121 6.42 17.05 -7.89
CA LEU A 121 7.46 16.28 -8.59
C LEU A 121 7.51 14.80 -8.19
N GLN A 122 7.02 14.45 -6.99
CA GLN A 122 7.06 13.10 -6.44
C GLN A 122 5.66 12.47 -6.33
N MET A 123 4.61 13.10 -6.89
CA MET A 123 3.23 12.63 -6.75
C MET A 123 2.96 11.25 -7.36
N ALA A 124 3.78 10.81 -8.32
CA ALA A 124 3.68 9.46 -8.88
C ALA A 124 3.80 8.36 -7.81
N LEU A 125 4.67 8.55 -6.80
CA LEU A 125 4.84 7.60 -5.69
C LEU A 125 3.57 7.48 -4.86
N LEU A 126 2.93 8.63 -4.57
CA LEU A 126 1.71 8.67 -3.78
C LEU A 126 0.49 8.17 -4.59
N ALA A 127 0.46 8.42 -5.90
CA ALA A 127 -0.55 7.87 -6.79
C ALA A 127 -0.51 6.34 -6.81
N GLU A 128 0.68 5.75 -6.93
CA GLU A 128 0.83 4.29 -6.85
C GLU A 128 0.45 3.75 -5.46
N ALA A 129 0.87 4.42 -4.38
CA ALA A 129 0.49 4.05 -3.02
C ALA A 129 -1.05 4.04 -2.86
N LYS A 130 -1.73 5.07 -3.36
CA LYS A 130 -3.19 5.16 -3.37
C LYS A 130 -3.84 3.99 -4.10
N THR A 131 -3.38 3.69 -5.33
CA THR A 131 -3.92 2.55 -6.10
C THR A 131 -3.78 1.22 -5.35
N ILE A 132 -2.65 1.00 -4.66
CA ILE A 132 -2.46 -0.20 -3.84
C ILE A 132 -3.44 -0.22 -2.67
N LEU A 133 -3.59 0.88 -1.94
CA LEU A 133 -4.48 0.97 -0.79
C LEU A 133 -5.96 0.82 -1.18
N GLU A 134 -6.39 1.46 -2.27
CA GLU A 134 -7.75 1.33 -2.80
C GLU A 134 -8.05 -0.10 -3.28
N SER A 135 -7.05 -0.87 -3.70
CA SER A 135 -7.24 -2.29 -4.04
C SER A 135 -7.61 -3.17 -2.82
N LEU A 136 -7.50 -2.64 -1.60
CA LEU A 136 -7.92 -3.29 -0.36
C LEU A 136 -9.36 -2.95 0.03
N GLU A 137 -9.99 -1.95 -0.59
CA GLU A 137 -11.40 -1.64 -0.35
C GLU A 137 -12.27 -2.85 -0.72
N GLY A 138 -13.04 -3.37 0.24
CA GLY A 138 -13.88 -4.56 0.06
C GLY A 138 -13.24 -5.89 0.52
N THR A 139 -12.06 -5.87 1.14
CA THR A 139 -11.59 -7.05 1.90
C THR A 139 -12.31 -7.15 3.25
N GLU A 140 -13.44 -7.87 3.28
CA GLU A 140 -14.40 -7.93 4.42
C GLU A 140 -13.85 -8.52 5.73
N ASN A 141 -12.62 -9.06 5.76
CA ASN A 141 -12.06 -9.78 6.91
C ASN A 141 -10.63 -9.33 7.27
N ALA A 142 -10.36 -8.02 7.25
CA ALA A 142 -9.02 -7.47 7.47
C ALA A 142 -9.00 -6.30 8.47
N GLU A 143 -9.79 -6.35 9.54
CA GLU A 143 -9.99 -5.21 10.47
C GLU A 143 -8.68 -4.55 10.96
N ALA A 144 -7.69 -5.34 11.38
CA ALA A 144 -6.44 -4.81 11.96
C ALA A 144 -5.61 -3.95 10.99
N PRO A 145 -5.31 -4.36 9.74
CA PRO A 145 -4.64 -3.49 8.78
C PRO A 145 -5.52 -2.35 8.26
N MET A 146 -6.85 -2.44 8.31
CA MET A 146 -7.72 -1.41 7.70
C MET A 146 -7.58 -0.03 8.34
N GLU A 147 -7.31 0.07 9.64
CA GLU A 147 -7.03 1.38 10.27
C GLU A 147 -5.76 2.02 9.71
N LYS A 148 -4.72 1.22 9.46
CA LYS A 148 -3.46 1.70 8.86
C LYS A 148 -3.64 2.05 7.40
N VAL A 149 -4.41 1.25 6.65
CA VAL A 149 -4.79 1.56 5.26
C VAL A 149 -5.51 2.90 5.20
N LYS A 150 -6.49 3.12 6.07
CA LYS A 150 -7.23 4.39 6.16
C LYS A 150 -6.30 5.56 6.48
N SER A 151 -5.44 5.42 7.49
CA SER A 151 -4.48 6.47 7.85
C SER A 151 -3.52 6.82 6.71
N ASN A 152 -3.06 5.81 5.96
CA ASN A 152 -2.21 6.03 4.79
C ASN A 152 -2.97 6.69 3.63
N LEU A 153 -4.25 6.33 3.40
CA LEU A 153 -5.11 6.99 2.43
C LEU A 153 -5.38 8.45 2.79
N GLU A 154 -5.65 8.74 4.06
CA GLU A 154 -5.81 10.11 4.57
C GLU A 154 -4.57 10.95 4.33
N PHE A 155 -3.38 10.40 4.61
CA PHE A 155 -2.11 11.07 4.32
C PHE A 155 -1.97 11.38 2.82
N VAL A 156 -2.16 10.39 1.94
CA VAL A 156 -2.01 10.58 0.49
C VAL A 156 -3.02 11.61 -0.04
N THR A 157 -4.25 11.58 0.48
CA THR A 157 -5.31 12.51 0.11
C THR A 157 -4.96 13.93 0.53
N TRP A 158 -4.52 14.11 1.78
CA TRP A 158 -4.08 15.40 2.30
C TRP A 158 -2.93 15.99 1.48
N VAL A 159 -1.92 15.18 1.08
CA VAL A 159 -0.80 15.70 0.25
C VAL A 159 -1.33 16.17 -1.10
N LYS A 160 -2.21 15.39 -1.73
CA LYS A 160 -2.79 15.73 -3.03
C LYS A 160 -3.60 17.03 -2.97
N GLU A 161 -4.44 17.19 -1.95
CA GLU A 161 -5.21 18.41 -1.72
C GLU A 161 -4.30 19.60 -1.44
N PHE A 162 -3.29 19.43 -0.59
CA PHE A 162 -2.28 20.45 -0.31
C PHE A 162 -1.58 20.93 -1.60
N VAL A 163 -1.21 20.02 -2.49
CA VAL A 163 -0.60 20.38 -3.77
C VAL A 163 -1.59 21.18 -4.63
N ALA A 164 -2.81 20.67 -4.83
CA ALA A 164 -3.83 21.30 -5.67
C ALA A 164 -4.19 22.73 -5.21
N ASP A 165 -4.32 22.93 -3.89
CA ASP A 165 -4.66 24.22 -3.29
C ASP A 165 -3.56 25.27 -3.46
N ASN A 166 -2.30 24.84 -3.62
CA ASN A 166 -1.14 25.73 -3.60
C ASN A 166 -0.43 25.86 -4.97
N THR A 167 -0.66 24.97 -5.94
CA THR A 167 -0.18 25.12 -7.32
C THR A 167 -1.21 25.76 -8.25
N GLY A 168 -2.45 25.93 -7.80
CA GLY A 168 -3.54 26.50 -8.62
C GLY A 168 -4.19 25.49 -9.57
N GLU A 169 -3.79 24.22 -9.53
CA GLU A 169 -4.49 23.13 -10.23
C GLU A 169 -5.89 22.84 -9.64
N GLY A 170 -6.22 23.41 -8.47
CA GLY A 170 -7.51 23.29 -7.80
C GLY A 170 -8.54 24.40 -8.04
N THR A 171 -8.26 25.41 -8.89
CA THR A 171 -9.20 26.53 -9.13
C THR A 171 -9.82 26.55 -10.52
N GLU A 172 -10.65 25.55 -10.83
CA GLU A 172 -11.80 25.80 -11.71
C GLU A 172 -13.05 26.09 -10.85
N THR A 173 -13.43 27.38 -10.84
CA THR A 173 -14.75 27.92 -10.49
C THR A 173 -15.24 27.82 -9.03
N LYS A 174 -14.86 28.79 -8.20
CA LYS A 174 -15.86 29.49 -7.38
C LYS A 174 -16.07 30.88 -7.97
N LYS A 175 -16.99 30.97 -8.94
CA LYS A 175 -17.53 32.25 -9.40
C LYS A 175 -18.11 32.95 -8.17
N PRO A 176 -17.74 34.21 -7.85
CA PRO A 176 -18.40 34.93 -6.77
C PRO A 176 -19.89 35.03 -7.09
N ALA A 177 -20.73 34.69 -6.12
CA ALA A 177 -22.16 34.93 -6.23
C ALA A 177 -22.36 36.44 -6.37
N ASP A 178 -22.78 36.86 -7.56
CA ASP A 178 -23.22 38.22 -7.84
C ASP A 178 -24.35 38.54 -6.85
N LYS A 179 -24.10 39.54 -5.99
CA LYS A 179 -25.14 40.17 -5.18
C LYS A 179 -25.79 41.23 -6.06
N GLU A 180 -26.99 40.95 -6.54
CA GLU A 180 -27.99 41.98 -6.89
C GLU A 180 -29.06 42.05 -5.79
#